data_AF-A0A670HLE4-F1
#
_entry.id   AF-A0A670HLE4-F1
#
_cell.length_a   1.000
_cell.length_b   1.000
_cell.length_c   1.000
_cell.angle_alpha   90.00
_cell.angle_beta   90.00
_cell.angle_gamma   90.00
#
_symmetry.space_group_name_H-M   'P 1'
#
loop_
_entity.id
_entity.type
_entity.pdbx_description
1 polymer ?
#
loop_
_entity_poly.entity_id
_entity_poly.type
_entity_poly.pdbx_seq_one_letter_code
_entity_poly.pdbx_strand_id
1 'polypeptide(L)'
;MVVQWTHLISDVLRLDSAQLILQGENPGPSAEIQFWQQQKENLLGIYEQLQNPKVHKVTEILNRKRSSYYPGFKQLTLKVEEAVSEAQDICLYLGPLKCYIAYLEESSFSNIERLIAPLFHTICLIWTHSKYYCFANRIVVLLQEFCNLLIDRAFSFLIPEEIFTMDLEEGMEKIKQTIQTFRMFKNTFSTCQEKLACDRRNDHSVKQWDFPSHLVFSRMDKILRRLLHIEELFTSATDFLKLEKIEIGGLRGRIFSEDIHCMNEEFHESWKVLQESKYDPLDYNNLEFLSDYKRYIQQINDFDNRLGTILNFAFQEPKGLESVFKNLQTRTCFTGRFLDSVPMGSFLSFIAGFTYGVLTVHHHNSFCLFKLRDGGNALHKNMPVTAGNLKWSQELRERLLKHRTHFKRINHLILQTEETNFVFQKCEKMLELLDKHDEEIYTTWAQDLSHLCETHLGQPILRYNDCGLFEVNFNEKVK
;
A
#
# COMPACT_ATOMS: atom_id res chain seq x y z
N MET A 1 -26.33 -63.15 -2.76
CA MET A 1 -26.39 -62.64 -1.37
C MET A 1 -25.03 -62.23 -0.82
N VAL A 2 -24.10 -63.15 -0.48
CA VAL A 2 -22.76 -62.78 0.05
C VAL A 2 -21.98 -61.89 -0.93
N VAL A 3 -22.00 -62.23 -2.23
CA VAL A 3 -21.38 -61.42 -3.29
C VAL A 3 -21.95 -59.99 -3.37
N GLN A 4 -23.27 -59.84 -3.25
CA GLN A 4 -23.92 -58.52 -3.27
C GLN A 4 -23.56 -57.70 -2.03
N TRP A 5 -23.53 -58.33 -0.86
CA TRP A 5 -23.06 -57.69 0.38
C TRP A 5 -21.61 -57.24 0.27
N THR A 6 -20.73 -58.09 -0.29
CA THR A 6 -19.33 -57.71 -0.47
C THR A 6 -19.16 -56.52 -1.41
N HIS A 7 -19.98 -56.41 -2.45
CA HIS A 7 -19.97 -55.23 -3.33
C HIS A 7 -20.44 -53.97 -2.60
N LEU A 8 -21.61 -54.00 -1.96
CA LEU A 8 -22.17 -52.84 -1.26
C LEU A 8 -21.24 -52.32 -0.15
N ILE A 9 -20.65 -53.20 0.65
CA ILE A 9 -19.70 -52.82 1.70
C ILE A 9 -18.41 -52.26 1.08
N SER A 10 -17.93 -52.87 -0.02
CA SER A 10 -16.76 -52.35 -0.72
C SER A 10 -16.99 -50.97 -1.31
N ASP A 11 -18.21 -50.65 -1.76
CA ASP A 11 -18.53 -49.34 -2.31
C ASP A 11 -18.48 -48.27 -1.22
N VAL A 12 -19.05 -48.54 -0.04
CA VAL A 12 -18.96 -47.63 1.11
C VAL A 12 -17.53 -47.43 1.57
N LEU A 13 -16.72 -48.49 1.61
CA LEU A 13 -15.29 -48.41 1.98
C LEU A 13 -14.43 -47.64 0.97
N ARG A 14 -14.92 -47.41 -0.26
CA ARG A 14 -14.20 -46.68 -1.33
C ARG A 14 -14.54 -45.20 -1.39
N LEU A 15 -15.52 -44.74 -0.63
CA LEU A 15 -15.88 -43.33 -0.57
C LEU A 15 -14.68 -42.52 -0.06
N ASP A 16 -14.43 -41.39 -0.72
CA ASP A 16 -13.29 -40.51 -0.44
C ASP A 16 -13.77 -39.06 -0.44
N SER A 17 -13.43 -38.30 0.59
CA SER A 17 -13.87 -36.91 0.74
C SER A 17 -13.28 -35.99 -0.32
N ALA A 18 -12.11 -36.35 -0.87
CA ALA A 18 -11.47 -35.60 -1.95
C ALA A 18 -12.28 -35.57 -3.26
N GLN A 19 -13.29 -36.44 -3.43
CA GLN A 19 -14.00 -36.61 -4.70
C GLN A 19 -14.66 -35.32 -5.21
N LEU A 20 -15.25 -34.52 -4.32
CA LEU A 20 -15.91 -33.26 -4.73
C LEU A 20 -14.89 -32.27 -5.31
N ILE A 21 -13.73 -32.13 -4.64
CA ILE A 21 -12.64 -31.28 -5.12
C ILE A 21 -12.06 -31.81 -6.44
N LEU A 22 -11.90 -33.12 -6.58
CA LEU A 22 -11.40 -33.76 -7.81
C LEU A 22 -12.36 -33.60 -8.99
N GLN A 23 -13.66 -33.47 -8.73
CA GLN A 23 -14.68 -33.17 -9.73
C GLN A 23 -14.72 -31.69 -10.13
N GLY A 24 -13.89 -30.85 -9.51
CA GLY A 24 -13.81 -29.41 -9.78
C GLY A 24 -14.82 -28.58 -8.98
N GLU A 25 -15.49 -29.18 -7.99
CA GLU A 25 -16.33 -28.43 -7.06
C GLU A 25 -15.47 -27.70 -6.03
N ASN A 26 -16.06 -26.69 -5.36
CA ASN A 26 -15.40 -25.88 -4.35
C ASN A 26 -16.10 -26.01 -2.98
N PRO A 27 -16.13 -27.20 -2.36
CA PRO A 27 -16.78 -27.37 -1.07
C PRO A 27 -16.05 -26.57 0.03
N GLY A 28 -16.82 -26.11 1.02
CA GLY A 28 -16.30 -25.55 2.27
C GLY A 28 -16.05 -26.62 3.34
N PRO A 29 -15.41 -26.28 4.47
CA PRO A 29 -14.89 -27.25 5.45
C PRO A 29 -15.99 -28.01 6.21
N SER A 30 -17.23 -27.53 6.14
CA SER A 30 -18.42 -28.24 6.61
C SER A 30 -18.64 -29.55 5.85
N ALA A 31 -18.19 -29.66 4.59
CA ALA A 31 -18.34 -30.86 3.76
C ALA A 31 -17.49 -32.03 4.28
N GLU A 32 -16.20 -31.82 4.60
CA GLU A 32 -15.34 -32.86 5.20
C GLU A 32 -15.94 -33.39 6.51
N ILE A 33 -16.46 -32.49 7.36
CA ILE A 33 -17.09 -32.87 8.63
C ILE A 33 -18.34 -33.73 8.41
N GLN A 34 -19.21 -33.32 7.49
CA GLN A 34 -20.43 -34.05 7.17
C GLN A 34 -20.11 -35.40 6.52
N PHE A 35 -19.11 -35.46 5.64
CA PHE A 35 -18.62 -36.69 5.03
C PHE A 35 -18.20 -37.70 6.08
N TRP A 36 -17.31 -37.34 7.01
CA TRP A 36 -16.84 -38.27 8.03
C TRP A 36 -17.93 -38.67 9.01
N GLN A 37 -18.85 -37.76 9.34
CA GLN A 37 -20.02 -38.07 10.16
C GLN A 37 -20.92 -39.12 9.48
N GLN A 38 -21.25 -38.92 8.21
CA GLN A 38 -22.07 -39.85 7.43
C GLN A 38 -21.34 -41.19 7.23
N GLN A 39 -20.04 -41.16 6.95
CA GLN A 39 -19.21 -42.35 6.77
C GLN A 39 -19.17 -43.19 8.06
N LYS A 40 -19.01 -42.53 9.22
CA LYS A 40 -19.08 -43.19 10.53
C LYS A 40 -20.44 -43.85 10.75
N GLU A 41 -21.55 -43.16 10.50
CA GLU A 41 -22.90 -43.68 10.68
C GLU A 41 -23.17 -44.90 9.77
N ASN A 42 -22.80 -44.80 8.49
CA ASN A 42 -22.91 -45.89 7.54
C ASN A 42 -22.09 -47.11 7.96
N LEU A 43 -20.82 -46.92 8.35
CA LEU A 43 -19.93 -48.00 8.75
C LEU A 43 -20.38 -48.66 10.05
N LEU A 44 -20.89 -47.89 11.02
CA LEU A 44 -21.50 -48.43 12.24
C LEU A 44 -22.73 -49.28 11.92
N GLY A 45 -23.62 -48.80 11.06
CA GLY A 45 -24.78 -49.57 10.62
C GLY A 45 -24.39 -50.88 9.93
N ILE A 46 -23.36 -50.86 9.06
CA ILE A 46 -22.82 -52.07 8.42
C ILE A 46 -22.21 -53.01 9.47
N TYR A 47 -21.45 -52.48 10.42
CA TYR A 47 -20.84 -53.27 11.49
C TYR A 47 -21.91 -53.97 12.34
N GLU A 48 -22.95 -53.26 12.76
CA GLU A 48 -24.09 -53.85 13.51
C GLU A 48 -24.79 -54.96 12.70
N GLN A 49 -24.94 -54.80 11.39
CA GLN A 49 -25.47 -55.83 10.52
C GLN A 49 -24.55 -57.07 10.45
N LEU A 50 -23.23 -56.87 10.43
CA LEU A 50 -22.24 -57.96 10.43
C LEU A 50 -22.21 -58.71 11.77
N GLN A 51 -22.45 -58.02 12.89
CA GLN A 51 -22.57 -58.62 14.23
C GLN A 51 -23.89 -59.37 14.46
N ASN A 52 -24.82 -59.33 13.49
CA ASN A 52 -26.09 -60.03 13.61
C ASN A 52 -25.87 -61.56 13.73
N PRO A 53 -26.48 -62.26 14.71
CA PRO A 53 -26.32 -63.71 14.88
C PRO A 53 -26.63 -64.54 13.63
N LYS A 54 -27.54 -64.05 12.77
CA LYS A 54 -27.85 -64.71 11.48
C LYS A 54 -26.67 -64.64 10.52
N VAL A 55 -25.96 -63.51 10.46
CA VAL A 55 -24.78 -63.32 9.60
C VAL A 55 -23.61 -64.16 10.13
N HIS A 56 -23.41 -64.23 11.44
CA HIS A 56 -22.41 -65.15 12.02
C HIS A 56 -22.65 -66.61 11.64
N LYS A 57 -23.90 -67.09 11.65
CA LYS A 57 -24.24 -68.44 11.17
C LYS A 57 -23.88 -68.64 9.69
N VAL A 58 -24.12 -67.64 8.84
CA VAL A 58 -23.70 -67.70 7.42
C VAL A 58 -22.19 -67.81 7.31
N THR A 59 -21.44 -67.00 8.06
CA THR A 59 -19.97 -67.06 8.11
C THR A 59 -19.45 -68.42 8.58
N GLU A 60 -20.10 -69.02 9.58
CA GLU A 60 -19.75 -70.35 10.09
C GLU A 60 -20.03 -71.45 9.05
N ILE A 61 -21.16 -71.38 8.34
CA ILE A 61 -21.48 -72.31 7.25
C ILE A 61 -20.44 -72.20 6.13
N LEU A 62 -20.06 -70.98 5.74
CA LEU A 62 -19.05 -70.74 4.72
C LEU A 62 -17.69 -71.35 5.12
N ASN A 63 -17.30 -71.24 6.39
CA ASN A 63 -16.09 -71.84 6.92
C ASN A 63 -16.15 -73.38 6.90
N ARG A 64 -17.23 -73.94 7.45
CA ARG A 64 -17.44 -75.41 7.50
C ARG A 64 -17.45 -76.05 6.13
N LYS A 65 -17.99 -75.36 5.12
CA LYS A 65 -18.04 -75.82 3.73
C LYS A 65 -16.76 -75.52 2.94
N ARG A 66 -15.74 -74.91 3.55
CA ARG A 66 -14.48 -74.47 2.90
C ARG A 66 -14.76 -73.65 1.62
N SER A 67 -15.75 -72.77 1.69
CA SER A 67 -16.14 -71.93 0.55
C SER A 67 -14.98 -71.01 0.14
N SER A 68 -14.75 -70.84 -1.16
CA SER A 68 -13.77 -69.90 -1.71
C SER A 68 -14.05 -68.44 -1.30
N TYR A 69 -15.29 -68.11 -0.94
CA TYR A 69 -15.69 -66.77 -0.51
C TYR A 69 -15.41 -66.49 0.98
N TYR A 70 -15.15 -67.52 1.81
CA TYR A 70 -14.94 -67.34 3.25
C TYR A 70 -13.76 -66.42 3.59
N PRO A 71 -12.55 -66.58 3.00
CA PRO A 71 -11.42 -65.71 3.31
C PRO A 71 -11.69 -64.24 2.95
N GLY A 72 -12.30 -64.01 1.78
CA GLY A 72 -12.65 -62.66 1.33
C GLY A 72 -13.70 -61.98 2.23
N PHE A 73 -14.73 -62.73 2.64
CA PHE A 73 -15.75 -62.21 3.55
C PHE A 73 -15.17 -61.90 4.94
N LYS A 74 -14.31 -62.78 5.48
CA LYS A 74 -13.63 -62.53 6.76
C LYS A 74 -12.72 -61.30 6.72
N GLN A 75 -11.94 -61.15 5.65
CA GLN A 75 -11.11 -59.96 5.45
C GLN A 75 -11.96 -58.69 5.35
N LEU A 76 -13.11 -58.76 4.68
CA LEU A 76 -14.01 -57.62 4.58
C LEU A 76 -14.57 -57.20 5.94
N THR A 77 -14.96 -58.15 6.80
CA THR A 77 -15.41 -57.84 8.17
C THR A 77 -14.32 -57.12 8.97
N LEU A 78 -13.07 -57.59 8.89
CA LEU A 78 -11.94 -56.92 9.56
C LEU A 78 -11.71 -55.51 9.01
N LYS A 79 -11.80 -55.31 7.69
CA LYS A 79 -11.70 -53.97 7.09
C LYS A 79 -12.80 -53.03 7.57
N VAL A 80 -14.02 -53.53 7.77
CA VAL A 80 -15.12 -52.73 8.32
C VAL A 80 -14.83 -52.34 9.77
N GLU A 81 -14.33 -53.28 10.60
CA GLU A 81 -13.93 -52.99 11.98
C GLU A 81 -12.84 -51.90 12.05
N GLU A 82 -11.82 -52.00 11.21
CA GLU A 82 -10.76 -50.98 11.08
C GLU A 82 -11.33 -49.63 10.62
N ALA A 83 -12.17 -49.63 9.58
CA ALA A 83 -12.79 -48.41 9.04
C ALA A 83 -13.72 -47.73 10.04
N VAL A 84 -14.45 -48.50 10.88
CA VAL A 84 -15.25 -47.95 11.98
C VAL A 84 -14.36 -47.27 13.00
N SER A 85 -13.27 -47.92 13.43
CA SER A 85 -12.32 -47.32 14.38
C SER A 85 -11.70 -46.04 13.82
N GLU A 86 -11.37 -46.03 12.53
CA GLU A 86 -10.86 -44.87 11.82
C GLU A 86 -11.87 -43.73 11.79
N ALA A 87 -13.09 -43.97 11.32
CA ALA A 87 -14.13 -42.93 11.22
C ALA A 87 -14.52 -42.37 12.60
N GLN A 88 -14.50 -43.19 13.66
CA GLN A 88 -14.72 -42.73 15.02
C GLN A 88 -13.62 -41.78 15.53
N ASP A 89 -12.35 -42.12 15.31
CA ASP A 89 -11.20 -41.28 15.66
C ASP A 89 -11.25 -39.94 14.91
N ILE A 90 -11.47 -39.97 13.60
CA ILE A 90 -11.53 -38.77 12.78
C ILE A 90 -12.67 -37.86 13.22
N CYS A 91 -13.89 -38.40 13.40
CA CYS A 91 -15.03 -37.61 13.88
C CYS A 91 -14.80 -37.01 15.28
N LEU A 92 -14.08 -37.70 16.17
CA LEU A 92 -13.73 -37.18 17.49
C LEU A 92 -12.82 -35.95 17.36
N TYR A 93 -11.78 -36.04 16.55
CA TYR A 93 -10.78 -34.97 16.41
C TYR A 93 -11.23 -33.83 15.49
N LEU A 94 -12.10 -34.06 14.50
CA LEU A 94 -12.70 -32.99 13.71
C LEU A 94 -13.82 -32.24 14.46
N GLY A 95 -14.38 -32.84 15.52
CA GLY A 95 -15.47 -32.27 16.32
C GLY A 95 -15.26 -30.81 16.76
N PRO A 96 -14.10 -30.42 17.32
CA PRO A 96 -13.80 -29.04 17.72
C PRO A 96 -13.90 -28.01 16.58
N LEU A 97 -13.68 -28.42 15.33
CA LEU A 97 -13.77 -27.51 14.17
C LEU A 97 -15.22 -27.15 13.83
N LYS A 98 -16.23 -27.95 14.23
CA LYS A 98 -17.65 -27.69 13.90
C LYS A 98 -18.10 -26.29 14.30
N CYS A 99 -17.94 -25.96 15.59
CA CYS A 99 -18.33 -24.65 16.10
C CYS A 99 -17.44 -23.54 15.52
N TYR A 100 -16.18 -23.86 15.24
CA TYR A 100 -15.23 -22.90 14.68
C TYR A 100 -15.60 -22.49 13.25
N ILE A 101 -16.00 -23.47 12.42
CA ILE A 101 -16.44 -23.25 11.04
C ILE A 101 -17.73 -22.44 11.00
N ALA A 102 -18.72 -22.80 11.82
CA ALA A 102 -19.96 -22.02 11.92
C ALA A 102 -19.67 -20.55 12.30
N TYR A 103 -18.77 -20.34 13.27
CA TYR A 103 -18.35 -19.00 13.64
C TYR A 103 -17.62 -18.26 12.51
N LEU A 104 -16.74 -18.92 11.74
CA LEU A 104 -16.07 -18.34 10.57
C LEU A 104 -17.05 -17.98 9.45
N GLU A 105 -18.04 -18.82 9.20
CA GLU A 105 -19.09 -18.62 8.19
C GLU A 105 -19.94 -17.38 8.52
N GLU A 106 -20.28 -17.19 9.79
CA GLU A 106 -21.10 -16.07 10.28
C GLU A 106 -20.31 -14.77 10.54
N SER A 107 -19.00 -14.88 10.80
CA SER A 107 -18.16 -13.72 11.16
C SER A 107 -18.03 -12.71 10.02
N SER A 108 -17.98 -11.43 10.35
CA SER A 108 -17.62 -10.40 9.37
C SER A 108 -16.21 -10.60 8.85
N PHE A 109 -15.99 -10.31 7.55
CA PHE A 109 -14.71 -10.56 6.89
C PHE A 109 -13.53 -9.89 7.62
N SER A 110 -13.74 -8.65 8.10
CA SER A 110 -12.73 -7.89 8.84
C SER A 110 -12.26 -8.55 10.15
N ASN A 111 -13.02 -9.49 10.71
CA ASN A 111 -12.65 -10.22 11.93
C ASN A 111 -11.97 -11.57 11.64
N ILE A 112 -12.02 -12.08 10.41
CA ILE A 112 -11.50 -13.40 10.04
C ILE A 112 -10.00 -13.52 10.33
N GLU A 113 -9.22 -12.46 10.15
CA GLU A 113 -7.77 -12.47 10.39
C GLU A 113 -7.42 -12.96 11.81
N ARG A 114 -8.21 -12.56 12.82
CA ARG A 114 -8.01 -12.95 14.24
C ARG A 114 -8.31 -14.43 14.48
N LEU A 115 -9.05 -15.06 13.58
CA LEU A 115 -9.49 -16.46 13.65
C LEU A 115 -8.52 -17.40 12.93
N ILE A 116 -7.58 -16.87 12.13
CA ILE A 116 -6.63 -17.72 11.40
C ILE A 116 -5.68 -18.46 12.35
N ALA A 117 -5.10 -17.77 13.35
CA ALA A 117 -4.14 -18.39 14.25
C ALA A 117 -4.74 -19.49 15.15
N PRO A 118 -5.91 -19.28 15.81
CA PRO A 118 -6.54 -20.35 16.58
C PRO A 118 -7.04 -21.52 15.73
N LEU A 119 -7.48 -21.26 14.49
CA LEU A 119 -7.83 -22.30 13.52
C LEU A 119 -6.64 -23.23 13.27
N PHE A 120 -5.50 -22.66 12.88
CA PHE A 120 -4.30 -23.46 12.61
C PHE A 120 -3.84 -24.19 13.86
N HIS A 121 -3.88 -23.58 15.05
CA HIS A 121 -3.55 -24.28 16.28
C HIS A 121 -4.41 -25.54 16.47
N THR A 122 -5.72 -25.44 16.25
CA THR A 122 -6.65 -26.58 16.31
C THR A 122 -6.30 -27.64 15.26
N ILE A 123 -6.03 -27.24 14.03
CA ILE A 123 -5.61 -28.15 12.95
C ILE A 123 -4.31 -28.89 13.31
N CYS A 124 -3.32 -28.18 13.88
CA CYS A 124 -2.05 -28.79 14.25
C CYS A 124 -2.23 -29.79 15.41
N LEU A 125 -3.14 -29.54 16.36
CA LEU A 125 -3.53 -30.51 17.40
C LEU A 125 -4.22 -31.76 16.82
N ILE A 126 -5.08 -31.58 15.81
CA ILE A 126 -5.71 -32.70 15.11
C ILE A 126 -4.65 -33.55 14.42
N TRP A 127 -3.70 -32.91 13.74
CA TRP A 127 -2.58 -33.57 13.08
C TRP A 127 -1.68 -34.35 14.06
N THR A 128 -1.41 -33.82 15.25
CA THR A 128 -0.53 -34.48 16.22
C THR A 128 -1.21 -35.62 16.97
N HIS A 129 -2.52 -35.50 17.26
CA HIS A 129 -3.20 -36.44 18.16
C HIS A 129 -4.10 -37.47 17.47
N SER A 130 -4.66 -37.17 16.29
CA SER A 130 -5.46 -38.16 15.56
C SER A 130 -4.56 -39.22 14.97
N LYS A 131 -4.90 -40.49 15.18
CA LYS A 131 -4.15 -41.62 14.62
C LYS A 131 -4.41 -41.77 13.13
N TYR A 132 -5.63 -41.44 12.71
CA TYR A 132 -6.09 -41.67 11.35
C TYR A 132 -6.17 -40.39 10.52
N TYR A 133 -6.27 -39.18 11.08
CA TYR A 133 -6.35 -37.96 10.27
C TYR A 133 -4.99 -37.38 9.85
N CYS A 134 -3.90 -37.83 10.48
CA CYS A 134 -2.53 -37.36 10.23
C CYS A 134 -1.92 -37.94 8.93
N PHE A 135 -2.62 -37.81 7.80
CA PHE A 135 -2.14 -38.13 6.46
C PHE A 135 -2.27 -36.92 5.53
N ALA A 136 -1.25 -36.72 4.69
CA ALA A 136 -1.14 -35.57 3.80
C ALA A 136 -2.39 -35.35 2.93
N ASN A 137 -2.93 -36.41 2.33
CA ASN A 137 -4.10 -36.31 1.45
C ASN A 137 -5.34 -35.75 2.17
N ARG A 138 -5.59 -36.14 3.43
CA ARG A 138 -6.76 -35.69 4.20
C ARG A 138 -6.64 -34.24 4.63
N ILE A 139 -5.48 -33.88 5.17
CA ILE A 139 -5.29 -32.50 5.64
C ILE A 139 -5.21 -31.51 4.47
N VAL A 140 -4.72 -31.95 3.29
CA VAL A 140 -4.78 -31.14 2.07
C VAL A 140 -6.23 -30.83 1.71
N VAL A 141 -7.13 -31.83 1.72
CA VAL A 141 -8.56 -31.63 1.43
C VAL A 141 -9.15 -30.60 2.39
N LEU A 142 -8.99 -30.78 3.70
CA LEU A 142 -9.52 -29.84 4.69
C LEU A 142 -8.99 -28.41 4.50
N LEU A 143 -7.69 -28.26 4.24
CA LEU A 143 -7.12 -26.94 4.01
C LEU A 143 -7.58 -26.30 2.69
N GLN A 144 -7.79 -27.10 1.64
CA GLN A 144 -8.39 -26.61 0.39
C GLN A 144 -9.83 -26.14 0.63
N GLU A 145 -10.60 -26.87 1.43
CA GLU A 145 -11.96 -26.47 1.81
C GLU A 145 -11.97 -25.18 2.64
N PHE A 146 -11.04 -25.00 3.59
CA PHE A 146 -10.87 -23.73 4.27
C PHE A 146 -10.46 -22.60 3.32
N CYS A 147 -9.61 -22.88 2.32
CA CYS A 147 -9.30 -21.89 1.28
C CYS A 147 -10.56 -21.50 0.51
N ASN A 148 -11.42 -22.46 0.16
CA ASN A 148 -12.67 -22.21 -0.54
C ASN A 148 -13.61 -21.33 0.30
N LEU A 149 -13.78 -21.66 1.59
CA LEU A 149 -14.56 -20.82 2.50
C LEU A 149 -14.03 -19.39 2.54
N LEU A 150 -12.72 -19.20 2.71
CA LEU A 150 -12.11 -17.86 2.73
C LEU A 150 -12.31 -17.09 1.43
N ILE A 151 -12.24 -17.78 0.28
CA ILE A 151 -12.53 -17.20 -1.02
C ILE A 151 -14.00 -16.76 -1.11
N ASP A 152 -14.94 -17.60 -0.68
CA ASP A 152 -16.37 -17.28 -0.75
C ASP A 152 -16.72 -16.12 0.20
N ARG A 153 -16.10 -16.06 1.38
CA ARG A 153 -16.21 -14.92 2.30
C ARG A 153 -15.61 -13.64 1.70
N ALA A 154 -14.48 -13.74 1.00
CA ALA A 154 -13.86 -12.61 0.31
C ALA A 154 -14.72 -12.09 -0.84
N PHE A 155 -15.31 -12.98 -1.65
CA PHE A 155 -16.20 -12.58 -2.74
C PHE A 155 -17.47 -11.92 -2.20
N SER A 156 -18.04 -12.46 -1.12
CA SER A 156 -19.18 -11.82 -0.44
C SER A 156 -18.85 -10.43 0.12
N PHE A 157 -17.59 -10.18 0.49
CA PHE A 157 -17.12 -8.91 1.05
C PHE A 157 -16.78 -7.88 -0.04
N LEU A 158 -16.16 -8.34 -1.13
CA LEU A 158 -15.73 -7.50 -2.25
C LEU A 158 -16.85 -7.19 -3.24
N ILE A 159 -17.81 -8.12 -3.39
CA ILE A 159 -18.91 -8.04 -4.37
C ILE A 159 -18.33 -7.83 -5.78
N PRO A 160 -17.92 -8.92 -6.48
CA PRO A 160 -17.11 -8.82 -7.68
C PRO A 160 -17.69 -7.91 -8.78
N GLU A 161 -19.02 -7.89 -8.90
CA GLU A 161 -19.76 -7.08 -9.87
C GLU A 161 -19.67 -5.57 -9.58
N GLU A 162 -19.43 -5.19 -8.33
CA GLU A 162 -19.43 -3.79 -7.88
C GLU A 162 -18.01 -3.25 -7.64
N ILE A 163 -16.97 -4.08 -7.81
CA ILE A 163 -15.58 -3.72 -7.51
C ILE A 163 -15.16 -2.43 -8.19
N PHE A 164 -15.43 -2.24 -9.49
CA PHE A 164 -14.99 -1.02 -10.18
C PHE A 164 -15.97 0.16 -10.04
N THR A 165 -17.18 -0.09 -9.52
CA THR A 165 -18.23 0.94 -9.35
C THR A 165 -18.27 1.55 -7.96
N MET A 166 -17.69 0.88 -6.95
CA MET A 166 -17.56 1.43 -5.61
C MET A 166 -16.59 2.61 -5.54
N ASP A 167 -16.64 3.34 -4.44
CA ASP A 167 -15.66 4.39 -4.15
C ASP A 167 -14.24 3.81 -4.12
N LEU A 168 -13.27 4.54 -4.69
CA LEU A 168 -11.90 4.05 -4.82
C LEU A 168 -11.22 3.84 -3.47
N GLU A 169 -11.47 4.70 -2.47
CA GLU A 169 -10.87 4.55 -1.14
C GLU A 169 -11.44 3.31 -0.45
N GLU A 170 -12.77 3.15 -0.49
CA GLU A 170 -13.45 1.97 0.05
C GLU A 170 -12.97 0.68 -0.62
N GLY A 171 -12.96 0.64 -1.96
CA GLY A 171 -12.53 -0.54 -2.71
C GLY A 171 -11.08 -0.89 -2.45
N MET A 172 -10.18 0.11 -2.39
CA MET A 172 -8.78 -0.11 -2.08
C MET A 172 -8.58 -0.70 -0.67
N GLU A 173 -9.34 -0.23 0.33
CA GLU A 173 -9.30 -0.79 1.69
C GLU A 173 -9.75 -2.25 1.70
N LYS A 174 -10.88 -2.57 1.05
CA LYS A 174 -11.40 -3.94 0.98
C LYS A 174 -10.45 -4.90 0.27
N ILE A 175 -9.84 -4.46 -0.85
CA ILE A 175 -8.85 -5.25 -1.60
C ILE A 175 -7.63 -5.54 -0.73
N LYS A 176 -7.05 -4.50 -0.09
CA LYS A 176 -5.90 -4.66 0.82
C LYS A 176 -6.21 -5.59 1.98
N GLN A 177 -7.38 -5.46 2.60
CA GLN A 177 -7.81 -6.32 3.69
C GLN A 177 -7.94 -7.79 3.25
N THR A 178 -8.48 -8.04 2.06
CA THR A 178 -8.60 -9.38 1.48
C THR A 178 -7.22 -10.00 1.20
N ILE A 179 -6.35 -9.26 0.53
CA ILE A 179 -4.97 -9.67 0.25
C ILE A 179 -4.23 -10.01 1.55
N GLN A 180 -4.36 -9.16 2.56
CA GLN A 180 -3.74 -9.36 3.87
C GLN A 180 -4.27 -10.62 4.56
N THR A 181 -5.58 -10.86 4.53
CA THR A 181 -6.21 -12.05 5.11
C THR A 181 -5.68 -13.33 4.46
N PHE A 182 -5.59 -13.38 3.12
CA PHE A 182 -5.03 -14.53 2.40
C PHE A 182 -3.54 -14.73 2.70
N ARG A 183 -2.75 -13.65 2.74
CA ARG A 183 -1.33 -13.71 3.14
C ARG A 183 -1.17 -14.23 4.55
N MET A 184 -1.99 -13.77 5.50
CA MET A 184 -1.97 -14.23 6.89
C MET A 184 -2.28 -15.73 7.01
N PHE A 185 -3.26 -16.23 6.24
CA PHE A 185 -3.57 -17.66 6.19
C PHE A 185 -2.36 -18.48 5.72
N LYS A 186 -1.73 -18.08 4.61
CA LYS A 186 -0.53 -18.75 4.06
C LYS A 186 0.69 -18.66 4.98
N ASN A 187 0.91 -17.51 5.63
CA ASN A 187 2.01 -17.33 6.57
C ASN A 187 1.82 -18.18 7.82
N THR A 188 0.59 -18.29 8.32
CA THR A 188 0.26 -19.12 9.49
C THR A 188 0.40 -20.61 9.18
N PHE A 189 -0.01 -21.06 7.98
CA PHE A 189 0.29 -22.41 7.49
C PHE A 189 1.79 -22.71 7.53
N SER A 190 2.60 -21.82 6.93
CA SER A 190 4.06 -22.00 6.87
C SER A 190 4.67 -22.06 8.26
N THR A 191 4.21 -21.18 9.16
CA THR A 191 4.62 -21.17 10.57
C THR A 191 4.25 -22.47 11.29
N CYS A 192 3.07 -23.06 11.06
CA CYS A 192 2.75 -24.35 11.67
C CYS A 192 3.59 -25.49 11.08
N GLN A 193 3.80 -25.50 9.76
CA GLN A 193 4.65 -26.50 9.12
C GLN A 193 6.07 -26.49 9.70
N GLU A 194 6.65 -25.30 9.92
CA GLU A 194 7.96 -25.13 10.56
C GLU A 194 7.96 -25.60 12.02
N LYS A 195 6.93 -25.26 12.80
CA LYS A 195 6.80 -25.71 14.20
C LYS A 195 6.74 -27.22 14.32
N LEU A 196 5.90 -27.89 13.53
CA LEU A 196 5.80 -29.35 13.54
C LEU A 196 7.11 -30.02 13.07
N ALA A 197 7.84 -29.40 12.14
CA ALA A 197 9.15 -29.88 11.73
C ALA A 197 10.18 -29.79 12.87
N CYS A 198 10.13 -28.73 13.69
CA CYS A 198 10.95 -28.58 14.89
C CYS A 198 10.56 -29.59 15.98
N ASP A 199 9.27 -29.76 16.26
CA ASP A 199 8.78 -30.69 17.29
C ASP A 199 9.16 -32.14 16.97
N ARG A 200 9.13 -32.53 15.69
CA ARG A 200 9.58 -33.86 15.23
C ARG A 200 11.06 -34.14 15.51
N ARG A 201 11.91 -33.10 15.54
CA ARG A 201 13.33 -33.28 15.92
C ARG A 201 13.47 -33.67 17.39
N ASN A 202 12.49 -33.32 18.22
CA ASN A 202 12.47 -33.62 19.65
C ASN A 202 11.69 -34.90 19.96
N ASP A 203 10.61 -35.19 19.21
CA ASP A 203 9.78 -36.40 19.35
C ASP A 203 9.50 -37.05 17.99
N HIS A 204 10.08 -38.23 17.76
CA HIS A 204 9.89 -38.99 16.53
C HIS A 204 8.47 -39.57 16.34
N SER A 205 7.61 -39.52 17.36
CA SER A 205 6.22 -39.95 17.26
C SER A 205 5.35 -39.01 16.42
N VAL A 206 5.75 -37.73 16.27
CA VAL A 206 5.02 -36.73 15.49
C VAL A 206 5.28 -36.92 13.99
N LYS A 207 4.20 -37.15 13.22
CA LYS A 207 4.29 -37.25 11.77
C LYS A 207 4.61 -35.90 11.14
N GLN A 208 5.42 -35.91 10.08
CA GLN A 208 5.80 -34.70 9.38
C GLN A 208 4.69 -34.20 8.47
N TRP A 209 4.45 -32.90 8.49
CA TRP A 209 3.63 -32.20 7.52
C TRP A 209 4.42 -32.02 6.21
N ASP A 210 4.48 -33.06 5.37
CA ASP A 210 5.45 -33.23 4.27
C ASP A 210 4.85 -33.20 2.85
N PHE A 211 4.04 -32.19 2.55
CA PHE A 211 3.52 -31.98 1.21
C PHE A 211 3.72 -30.53 0.73
N PRO A 212 3.77 -30.31 -0.59
CA PRO A 212 4.03 -29.00 -1.13
C PRO A 212 2.78 -28.10 -1.01
N SER A 213 3.01 -26.83 -0.67
CA SER A 213 1.96 -25.84 -0.39
C SER A 213 1.04 -25.56 -1.59
N HIS A 214 1.50 -25.76 -2.82
CA HIS A 214 0.69 -25.57 -4.02
C HIS A 214 -0.51 -26.53 -4.10
N LEU A 215 -0.46 -27.69 -3.43
CA LEU A 215 -1.61 -28.59 -3.34
C LEU A 215 -2.76 -27.93 -2.59
N VAL A 216 -2.47 -27.10 -1.59
CA VAL A 216 -3.49 -26.38 -0.81
C VAL A 216 -3.91 -25.09 -1.52
N PHE A 217 -2.93 -24.28 -1.94
CA PHE A 217 -3.19 -22.88 -2.30
C PHE A 217 -3.43 -22.62 -3.78
N SER A 218 -3.44 -23.62 -4.67
CA SER A 218 -3.53 -23.41 -6.13
C SER A 218 -4.66 -22.45 -6.57
N ARG A 219 -5.89 -22.63 -6.07
CA ARG A 219 -7.03 -21.74 -6.38
C ARG A 219 -6.87 -20.37 -5.73
N MET A 220 -6.53 -20.34 -4.44
CA MET A 220 -6.30 -19.09 -3.70
C MET A 220 -5.20 -18.22 -4.34
N ASP A 221 -4.13 -18.83 -4.85
CA ASP A 221 -3.01 -18.14 -5.51
C ASP A 221 -3.39 -17.54 -6.86
N LYS A 222 -4.34 -18.14 -7.58
CA LYS A 222 -4.90 -17.56 -8.80
C LYS A 222 -5.74 -16.31 -8.47
N ILE A 223 -6.57 -16.38 -7.44
CA ILE A 223 -7.41 -15.26 -7.00
C ILE A 223 -6.55 -14.15 -6.37
N LEU A 224 -5.55 -14.49 -5.56
CA LEU A 224 -4.62 -13.53 -5.00
C LEU A 224 -3.90 -12.74 -6.11
N ARG A 225 -3.47 -13.40 -7.19
CA ARG A 225 -2.91 -12.71 -8.36
C ARG A 225 -3.90 -11.75 -9.02
N ARG A 226 -5.17 -12.13 -9.14
CA ARG A 226 -6.23 -11.21 -9.61
C ARG A 226 -6.36 -9.99 -8.72
N LEU A 227 -6.44 -10.19 -7.41
CA LEU A 227 -6.52 -9.11 -6.44
C LEU A 227 -5.31 -8.17 -6.52
N LEU A 228 -4.11 -8.68 -6.75
CA LEU A 228 -2.92 -7.84 -6.93
C LEU A 228 -2.96 -7.00 -8.21
N HIS A 229 -3.49 -7.55 -9.32
CA HIS A 229 -3.73 -6.74 -10.52
C HIS A 229 -4.74 -5.63 -10.25
N ILE A 230 -5.85 -5.95 -9.56
CA ILE A 230 -6.88 -4.95 -9.20
C ILE A 230 -6.30 -3.90 -8.24
N GLU A 231 -5.52 -4.30 -7.23
CA GLU A 231 -4.82 -3.38 -6.32
C GLU A 231 -3.93 -2.39 -7.08
N GLU A 232 -3.22 -2.85 -8.12
CA GLU A 232 -2.41 -1.99 -8.98
C GLU A 232 -3.27 -1.02 -9.81
N LEU A 233 -4.40 -1.49 -10.36
CA LEU A 233 -5.35 -0.64 -11.09
C LEU A 233 -5.87 0.49 -10.19
N PHE A 234 -6.28 0.15 -8.97
CA PHE A 234 -6.78 1.11 -7.97
C PHE A 234 -5.71 2.09 -7.51
N THR A 235 -4.50 1.60 -7.20
CA THR A 235 -3.37 2.46 -6.81
C THR A 235 -3.11 3.50 -7.89
N SER A 236 -3.09 3.06 -9.15
CA SER A 236 -2.90 3.95 -10.28
C SER A 236 -4.08 4.92 -10.43
N ALA A 237 -5.32 4.46 -10.31
CA ALA A 237 -6.50 5.32 -10.39
C ALA A 237 -6.50 6.43 -9.32
N THR A 238 -6.15 6.10 -8.07
CA THR A 238 -6.01 7.09 -6.99
C THR A 238 -4.94 8.14 -7.29
N ASP A 239 -3.84 7.74 -7.93
CA ASP A 239 -2.78 8.67 -8.32
C ASP A 239 -3.21 9.58 -9.48
N PHE A 240 -3.97 9.05 -10.43
CA PHE A 240 -4.48 9.82 -11.57
C PHE A 240 -5.61 10.78 -11.19
N LEU A 241 -6.44 10.48 -10.19
CA LEU A 241 -7.42 11.46 -9.67
C LEU A 241 -6.77 12.73 -9.08
N LYS A 242 -5.48 12.67 -8.70
CA LYS A 242 -4.75 13.86 -8.25
C LYS A 242 -4.41 14.80 -9.42
N LEU A 243 -4.35 14.29 -10.65
CA LEU A 243 -4.04 15.08 -11.86
C LEU A 243 -5.11 16.12 -12.18
N GLU A 244 -6.37 15.87 -11.83
CA GLU A 244 -7.48 16.80 -12.09
C GLU A 244 -7.23 18.19 -11.47
N LYS A 245 -6.46 18.23 -10.36
CA LYS A 245 -6.16 19.46 -9.61
C LYS A 245 -4.85 20.13 -10.05
N ILE A 246 -4.18 19.58 -11.06
CA ILE A 246 -2.85 20.03 -11.46
C ILE A 246 -2.95 21.06 -12.58
N GLU A 247 -2.56 22.29 -12.26
CA GLU A 247 -2.37 23.35 -13.23
C GLU A 247 -0.89 23.70 -13.34
N ILE A 248 -0.36 23.70 -14.57
CA ILE A 248 1.00 24.14 -14.84
C ILE A 248 0.99 25.63 -15.17
N GLY A 249 1.67 26.42 -14.35
CA GLY A 249 1.91 27.84 -14.63
C GLY A 249 3.06 28.03 -15.63
N GLY A 250 3.01 29.06 -16.46
CA GLY A 250 4.08 29.35 -17.42
C GLY A 250 3.58 30.05 -18.69
N LEU A 251 4.48 30.32 -19.64
CA LEU A 251 4.08 30.87 -20.95
C LEU A 251 3.30 29.82 -21.75
N ARG A 252 3.76 28.57 -21.68
CA ARG A 252 3.07 27.40 -22.25
C ARG A 252 2.22 26.65 -21.24
N GLY A 253 2.01 27.21 -20.04
CA GLY A 253 1.25 26.57 -18.98
C GLY A 253 -0.16 26.16 -19.39
N ARG A 254 -0.82 26.96 -20.24
CA ARG A 254 -2.13 26.61 -20.83
C ARG A 254 -2.06 25.36 -21.70
N ILE A 255 -1.07 25.28 -22.60
CA ILE A 255 -0.87 24.13 -23.50
C ILE A 255 -0.61 22.87 -22.68
N PHE A 256 0.27 22.95 -21.68
CA PHE A 256 0.56 21.80 -20.82
C PHE A 256 -0.62 21.39 -19.93
N SER A 257 -1.45 22.35 -19.50
CA SER A 257 -2.66 22.04 -18.73
C SER A 257 -3.75 21.43 -19.62
N GLU A 258 -3.86 21.85 -20.89
CA GLU A 258 -4.71 21.20 -21.90
C GLU A 258 -4.25 19.76 -22.16
N ASP A 259 -2.94 19.52 -22.32
CA ASP A 259 -2.40 18.16 -22.48
C ASP A 259 -2.71 17.26 -21.27
N ILE A 260 -2.62 17.80 -20.05
CA ILE A 260 -2.99 17.09 -18.81
C ILE A 260 -4.48 16.80 -18.76
N HIS A 261 -5.33 17.75 -19.18
CA HIS A 261 -6.77 17.55 -19.24
C HIS A 261 -7.12 16.41 -20.22
N CYS A 262 -6.53 16.41 -21.42
CA CYS A 262 -6.74 15.33 -22.39
C CYS A 262 -6.32 13.96 -21.82
N MET A 263 -5.18 13.88 -21.13
CA MET A 263 -4.77 12.64 -20.44
C MET A 263 -5.80 12.20 -19.38
N ASN A 264 -6.38 13.15 -18.64
CA ASN A 264 -7.41 12.83 -17.65
C ASN A 264 -8.70 12.32 -18.30
N GLU A 265 -9.12 12.88 -19.43
CA GLU A 265 -10.26 12.37 -20.21
C GLU A 265 -9.99 10.94 -20.73
N GLU A 266 -8.82 10.71 -21.33
CA GLU A 266 -8.38 9.39 -21.81
C GLU A 266 -8.35 8.34 -20.67
N PHE A 267 -7.95 8.77 -19.46
CA PHE A 267 -7.99 7.95 -18.25
C PHE A 267 -9.42 7.59 -17.86
N HIS A 268 -10.31 8.58 -17.78
CA HIS A 268 -11.72 8.37 -17.41
C HIS A 268 -12.44 7.46 -18.40
N GLU A 269 -12.18 7.59 -19.70
CA GLU A 269 -12.72 6.70 -20.73
C GLU A 269 -12.26 5.25 -20.50
N SER A 270 -10.98 5.04 -20.19
CA SER A 270 -10.43 3.71 -19.97
C SER A 270 -10.90 3.09 -18.65
N TRP A 271 -11.04 3.89 -17.60
CA TRP A 271 -11.65 3.46 -16.34
C TRP A 271 -13.12 3.07 -16.54
N LYS A 272 -13.87 3.84 -17.33
CA LYS A 272 -15.28 3.55 -17.65
C LYS A 272 -15.45 2.20 -18.34
N VAL A 273 -14.52 1.77 -19.19
CA VAL A 273 -14.55 0.42 -19.79
C VAL A 273 -14.48 -0.68 -18.72
N LEU A 274 -13.70 -0.49 -17.65
CA LEU A 274 -13.66 -1.43 -16.53
C LEU A 274 -14.97 -1.42 -15.73
N GLN A 275 -15.56 -0.24 -15.53
CA GLN A 275 -16.85 -0.09 -14.82
C GLN A 275 -18.03 -0.70 -15.58
N GLU A 276 -18.02 -0.62 -16.90
CA GLU A 276 -19.08 -1.16 -17.77
C GLU A 276 -18.80 -2.61 -18.22
N SER A 277 -17.73 -3.22 -17.71
CA SER A 277 -17.39 -4.59 -18.02
C SER A 277 -18.46 -5.57 -17.53
N LYS A 278 -18.72 -6.61 -18.32
CA LYS A 278 -19.75 -7.63 -18.03
C LYS A 278 -19.19 -8.90 -17.38
N TYR A 279 -17.87 -9.00 -17.31
CA TYR A 279 -17.20 -10.15 -16.72
C TYR A 279 -16.97 -9.94 -15.23
N ASP A 280 -16.83 -11.04 -14.50
CA ASP A 280 -16.33 -11.02 -13.13
C ASP A 280 -14.81 -10.75 -13.13
N PRO A 281 -14.33 -9.65 -12.53
CA PRO A 281 -12.90 -9.33 -12.48
C PRO A 281 -12.08 -10.28 -11.59
N LEU A 282 -12.73 -11.00 -10.66
CA LEU A 282 -12.11 -12.03 -9.83
C LEU A 282 -12.10 -13.42 -10.48
N ASP A 283 -12.78 -13.60 -11.61
CA ASP A 283 -12.67 -14.83 -12.40
C ASP A 283 -11.24 -14.97 -12.96
N TYR A 284 -10.49 -15.89 -12.37
CA TYR A 284 -9.11 -16.17 -12.77
C TYR A 284 -8.99 -16.90 -14.11
N ASN A 285 -10.08 -17.43 -14.67
CA ASN A 285 -10.09 -18.05 -16.01
C ASN A 285 -10.40 -17.05 -17.12
N ASN A 286 -10.95 -15.87 -16.79
CA ASN A 286 -11.34 -14.87 -17.77
C ASN A 286 -10.13 -14.16 -18.41
N LEU A 287 -9.90 -14.35 -19.71
CA LEU A 287 -8.77 -13.70 -20.39
C LEU A 287 -9.06 -12.25 -20.79
N GLU A 288 -10.33 -11.83 -20.86
CA GLU A 288 -10.73 -10.46 -21.21
C GLU A 288 -10.25 -9.48 -20.16
N PHE A 289 -10.43 -9.77 -18.86
CA PHE A 289 -9.89 -8.92 -17.79
C PHE A 289 -8.35 -8.76 -17.90
N LEU A 290 -7.61 -9.81 -18.27
CA LEU A 290 -6.16 -9.69 -18.47
C LEU A 290 -5.81 -8.77 -19.64
N SER A 291 -6.62 -8.77 -20.69
CA SER A 291 -6.41 -7.90 -21.85
C SER A 291 -6.67 -6.43 -21.49
N ASP A 292 -7.74 -6.15 -20.76
CA ASP A 292 -8.07 -4.80 -20.28
C ASP A 292 -7.04 -4.29 -19.28
N TYR A 293 -6.62 -5.14 -18.32
CA TYR A 293 -5.54 -4.82 -17.38
C TYR A 293 -4.24 -4.44 -18.12
N LYS A 294 -3.82 -5.23 -19.11
CA LYS A 294 -2.61 -4.92 -19.90
C LYS A 294 -2.73 -3.61 -20.66
N ARG A 295 -3.90 -3.35 -21.28
CA ARG A 295 -4.16 -2.08 -21.99
C ARG A 295 -4.06 -0.90 -21.04
N TYR A 296 -4.66 -1.00 -19.86
CA TYR A 296 -4.65 0.06 -18.86
C TYR A 296 -3.24 0.33 -18.31
N ILE A 297 -2.46 -0.72 -18.02
CA ILE A 297 -1.06 -0.55 -17.59
C ILE A 297 -0.21 0.08 -18.70
N GLN A 298 -0.42 -0.29 -19.97
CA GLN A 298 0.27 0.38 -21.09
C GLN A 298 -0.08 1.86 -21.18
N GLN A 299 -1.35 2.20 -21.00
CA GLN A 299 -1.82 3.59 -21.00
C GLN A 299 -1.22 4.40 -19.85
N ILE A 300 -1.16 3.84 -18.63
CA ILE A 300 -0.49 4.49 -17.50
C ILE A 300 0.98 4.76 -17.82
N ASN A 301 1.69 3.78 -18.39
CA ASN A 301 3.08 4.00 -18.77
C ASN A 301 3.23 5.11 -19.84
N ASP A 302 2.29 5.24 -20.77
CA ASP A 302 2.26 6.34 -21.74
C ASP A 302 2.05 7.69 -21.04
N PHE A 303 1.08 7.76 -20.13
CA PHE A 303 0.83 8.95 -19.32
C PHE A 303 2.04 9.35 -18.48
N ASP A 304 2.73 8.39 -17.86
CA ASP A 304 3.96 8.64 -17.09
C ASP A 304 5.05 9.28 -17.97
N ASN A 305 5.19 8.82 -19.22
CA ASN A 305 6.15 9.36 -20.18
C ASN A 305 5.76 10.77 -20.67
N ARG A 306 4.48 10.99 -20.97
CA ARG A 306 3.93 12.29 -21.38
C ARG A 306 4.07 13.31 -20.25
N LEU A 307 3.70 12.95 -19.03
CA LEU A 307 3.88 13.79 -17.84
C LEU A 307 5.35 14.08 -17.57
N GLY A 308 6.23 13.08 -17.69
CA GLY A 308 7.68 13.28 -17.59
C GLY A 308 8.21 14.31 -18.61
N THR A 309 7.70 14.26 -19.84
CA THR A 309 8.04 15.20 -20.92
C THR A 309 7.52 16.61 -20.66
N ILE A 310 6.26 16.74 -20.26
CA ILE A 310 5.63 18.02 -19.89
C ILE A 310 6.39 18.67 -18.75
N LEU A 311 6.70 17.92 -17.69
CA LEU A 311 7.47 18.41 -16.56
C LEU A 311 8.87 18.85 -16.99
N ASN A 312 9.55 18.08 -17.83
CA ASN A 312 10.87 18.45 -18.34
C ASN A 312 10.83 19.79 -19.09
N PHE A 313 9.85 20.00 -19.98
CA PHE A 313 9.70 21.29 -20.67
C PHE A 313 9.30 22.43 -19.73
N ALA A 314 8.41 22.17 -18.77
CA ALA A 314 8.02 23.14 -17.75
C ALA A 314 9.21 23.56 -16.86
N PHE A 315 10.20 22.68 -16.65
CA PHE A 315 11.45 22.99 -15.94
C PHE A 315 12.50 23.72 -16.79
N GLN A 316 12.46 23.55 -18.11
CA GLN A 316 13.36 24.24 -19.03
C GLN A 316 12.95 25.69 -19.32
N GLU A 317 11.69 26.08 -19.07
CA GLU A 317 11.26 27.49 -19.23
C GLU A 317 11.95 28.39 -18.17
N PRO A 318 12.79 29.36 -18.59
CA PRO A 318 13.56 30.18 -17.66
C PRO A 318 12.67 31.26 -17.02
N LYS A 319 12.19 31.04 -15.79
CA LYS A 319 11.53 32.07 -14.97
C LYS A 319 11.84 31.95 -13.48
N GLY A 320 11.62 33.05 -12.76
CA GLY A 320 12.00 33.26 -11.36
C GLY A 320 11.63 32.12 -10.42
N LEU A 321 12.43 31.96 -9.37
CA LEU A 321 12.42 30.81 -8.46
C LEU A 321 11.05 30.37 -7.95
N GLU A 322 10.12 31.29 -7.75
CA GLU A 322 8.76 31.01 -7.28
C GLU A 322 7.94 30.19 -8.27
N SER A 323 8.11 30.39 -9.59
CA SER A 323 7.46 29.59 -10.63
C SER A 323 7.98 28.14 -10.61
N VAL A 324 9.28 27.97 -10.37
CA VAL A 324 9.89 26.64 -10.34
C VAL A 324 9.51 25.89 -9.07
N PHE A 325 9.40 26.58 -7.93
CA PHE A 325 8.87 25.98 -6.70
C PHE A 325 7.41 25.52 -6.84
N LYS A 326 6.55 26.29 -7.53
CA LYS A 326 5.17 25.88 -7.81
C LYS A 326 5.15 24.60 -8.67
N ASN A 327 5.98 24.53 -9.71
CA ASN A 327 6.11 23.34 -10.56
C ASN A 327 6.69 22.13 -9.81
N LEU A 328 7.60 22.32 -8.85
CA LEU A 328 8.11 21.25 -7.99
C LEU A 328 7.08 20.78 -6.95
N GLN A 329 6.22 21.66 -6.47
CA GLN A 329 5.14 21.27 -5.56
C GLN A 329 4.09 20.41 -6.29
N THR A 330 3.80 20.71 -7.56
CA THR A 330 3.07 19.81 -8.45
C THR A 330 3.77 18.45 -8.56
N ARG A 331 5.11 18.45 -8.65
CA ARG A 331 5.92 17.22 -8.67
C ARG A 331 5.79 16.37 -7.39
N THR A 332 5.67 16.99 -6.22
CA THR A 332 5.46 16.28 -4.94
C THR A 332 4.07 15.67 -4.78
N CYS A 333 3.11 16.03 -5.63
CA CYS A 333 1.79 15.40 -5.68
C CYS A 333 1.84 14.02 -6.37
N PHE A 334 2.84 13.80 -7.22
CA PHE A 334 3.07 12.53 -7.89
C PHE A 334 3.86 11.57 -7.00
N THR A 335 3.22 10.47 -6.62
CA THR A 335 3.80 9.41 -5.80
C THR A 335 4.69 8.48 -6.63
N GLY A 336 5.83 8.09 -6.06
CA GLY A 336 6.58 6.85 -6.35
C GLY A 336 7.13 6.63 -7.77
N ARG A 337 6.25 6.41 -8.76
CA ARG A 337 6.60 5.94 -10.12
C ARG A 337 7.04 7.08 -11.06
N PHE A 338 6.40 8.25 -10.96
CA PHE A 338 6.70 9.42 -11.80
C PHE A 338 8.06 10.08 -11.52
N LEU A 339 8.70 9.74 -10.41
CA LEU A 339 9.97 10.35 -9.97
C LEU A 339 11.17 9.82 -10.74
N ASP A 340 11.09 8.58 -11.24
CA ASP A 340 12.20 7.89 -11.92
C ASP A 340 12.32 8.27 -13.40
N SER A 341 11.25 8.77 -14.02
CA SER A 341 11.21 9.11 -15.45
C SER A 341 11.73 10.51 -15.81
N VAL A 342 11.92 11.41 -14.83
CA VAL A 342 12.43 12.76 -15.08
C VAL A 342 13.96 12.79 -14.99
N PRO A 343 14.69 13.22 -16.03
CA PRO A 343 16.14 13.28 -16.01
C PRO A 343 16.68 14.17 -14.86
N MET A 344 17.60 13.63 -14.07
CA MET A 344 18.30 14.35 -12.99
C MET A 344 18.96 15.66 -13.48
N GLY A 345 19.28 15.77 -14.77
CA GLY A 345 19.83 16.96 -15.39
C GLY A 345 18.95 18.22 -15.27
N SER A 346 17.62 18.09 -15.39
CA SER A 346 16.69 19.22 -15.26
C SER A 346 16.59 19.74 -13.82
N PHE A 347 16.93 18.87 -12.86
CA PHE A 347 17.02 19.21 -11.45
C PHE A 347 18.35 19.88 -11.10
N LEU A 348 19.46 19.45 -11.71
CA LEU A 348 20.75 20.13 -11.60
C LEU A 348 20.70 21.54 -12.20
N SER A 349 19.99 21.75 -13.32
CA SER A 349 19.74 23.10 -13.84
C SER A 349 18.88 23.96 -12.91
N PHE A 350 17.96 23.36 -12.14
CA PHE A 350 17.20 24.06 -11.11
C PHE A 350 18.09 24.49 -9.94
N ILE A 351 18.93 23.60 -9.41
CA ILE A 351 19.91 23.94 -8.36
C ILE A 351 20.86 25.02 -8.88
N ALA A 352 21.34 24.92 -10.12
CA ALA A 352 22.19 25.93 -10.74
C ALA A 352 21.47 27.28 -10.91
N GLY A 353 20.18 27.28 -11.30
CA GLY A 353 19.35 28.48 -11.40
C GLY A 353 19.06 29.13 -10.04
N PHE A 354 18.88 28.33 -8.99
CA PHE A 354 18.76 28.81 -7.62
C PHE A 354 20.07 29.36 -7.09
N THR A 355 21.17 28.67 -7.35
CA THR A 355 22.53 29.15 -7.05
C THR A 355 22.77 30.47 -7.77
N TYR A 356 22.41 30.57 -9.04
CA TYR A 356 22.48 31.81 -9.82
C TYR A 356 21.56 32.90 -9.25
N GLY A 357 20.35 32.59 -8.81
CA GLY A 357 19.41 33.53 -8.17
C GLY A 357 19.94 34.08 -6.84
N VAL A 358 20.52 33.21 -6.00
CA VAL A 358 21.20 33.61 -4.76
C VAL A 358 22.48 34.41 -5.05
N LEU A 359 23.24 34.03 -6.08
CA LEU A 359 24.44 34.73 -6.52
C LEU A 359 24.13 36.09 -7.18
N THR A 360 23.03 36.21 -7.92
CA THR A 360 22.58 37.51 -8.47
C THR A 360 22.10 38.41 -7.35
N VAL A 361 21.43 37.89 -6.33
CA VAL A 361 21.17 38.64 -5.09
C VAL A 361 22.47 39.09 -4.42
N HIS A 362 23.50 38.24 -4.36
CA HIS A 362 24.82 38.61 -3.84
C HIS A 362 25.56 39.67 -4.70
N HIS A 363 25.44 39.60 -6.03
CA HIS A 363 26.04 40.55 -6.97
C HIS A 363 25.28 41.90 -6.99
N HIS A 364 23.96 41.84 -6.87
CA HIS A 364 23.11 43.02 -6.72
C HIS A 364 23.29 43.66 -5.35
N ASN A 365 23.54 42.85 -4.30
CA ASN A 365 23.91 43.34 -2.97
C ASN A 365 25.23 44.12 -3.01
N SER A 366 26.28 43.60 -3.65
CA SER A 366 27.56 44.32 -3.79
C SER A 366 27.43 45.60 -4.65
N PHE A 367 26.58 45.60 -5.67
CA PHE A 367 26.29 46.79 -6.48
C PHE A 367 25.41 47.83 -5.75
N CYS A 368 24.42 47.39 -4.97
CA CYS A 368 23.55 48.27 -4.19
C CYS A 368 24.26 48.81 -2.94
N LEU A 369 25.05 48.01 -2.23
CA LEU A 369 25.92 48.48 -1.13
C LEU A 369 26.84 49.63 -1.59
N PHE A 370 27.34 49.56 -2.83
CA PHE A 370 28.16 50.63 -3.42
C PHE A 370 27.35 51.92 -3.67
N LYS A 371 26.10 51.82 -4.15
CA LYS A 371 25.21 52.98 -4.39
C LYS A 371 24.56 53.54 -3.12
N LEU A 372 24.31 52.70 -2.13
CA LEU A 372 23.72 53.07 -0.83
C LEU A 372 24.73 53.84 0.04
N ARG A 373 26.03 53.56 -0.11
CA ARG A 373 27.12 54.36 0.48
C ARG A 373 27.20 55.79 -0.10
N ASP A 374 26.69 56.00 -1.32
CA ASP A 374 26.78 57.26 -2.06
C ASP A 374 25.40 57.98 -2.17
N GLY A 375 24.41 57.56 -1.38
CA GLY A 375 23.09 58.20 -1.29
C GLY A 375 22.18 58.03 -2.52
N GLY A 376 22.46 57.09 -3.42
CA GLY A 376 21.76 56.95 -4.69
C GLY A 376 20.49 56.09 -4.63
N ASN A 377 19.32 56.70 -4.89
CA ASN A 377 18.06 56.19 -5.51
C ASN A 377 17.52 54.77 -5.23
N ALA A 378 18.04 54.00 -4.27
CA ALA A 378 17.58 52.65 -3.93
C ALA A 378 16.78 52.58 -2.62
N LEU A 379 16.40 53.73 -2.08
CA LEU A 379 15.59 53.83 -0.86
C LEU A 379 14.11 53.96 -1.23
N HIS A 380 13.25 53.35 -0.41
CA HIS A 380 11.80 53.53 -0.51
C HIS A 380 11.42 55.02 -0.46
N LYS A 381 10.40 55.40 -1.23
CA LYS A 381 9.93 56.80 -1.29
C LYS A 381 9.61 57.29 0.13
N ASN A 382 10.08 58.49 0.47
CA ASN A 382 9.86 59.15 1.77
C ASN A 382 10.45 58.42 3.00
N MET A 383 11.46 57.55 2.82
CA MET A 383 12.20 56.98 3.95
C MET A 383 13.55 57.69 4.17
N PRO A 384 13.90 58.03 5.43
CA PRO A 384 15.26 58.46 5.76
C PRO A 384 16.29 57.40 5.38
N VAL A 385 17.53 57.82 5.10
CA VAL A 385 18.61 56.95 4.62
C VAL A 385 18.82 55.73 5.53
N THR A 386 18.88 55.93 6.85
CA THR A 386 19.04 54.84 7.83
C THR A 386 17.88 53.84 7.76
N ALA A 387 16.64 54.33 7.84
CA ALA A 387 15.45 53.49 7.85
C ALA A 387 15.24 52.75 6.52
N GLY A 388 15.53 53.41 5.39
CA GLY A 388 15.42 52.80 4.07
C GLY A 388 16.48 51.72 3.83
N ASN A 389 17.72 51.89 4.33
CA ASN A 389 18.75 50.85 4.27
C ASN A 389 18.38 49.61 5.10
N LEU A 390 17.93 49.81 6.35
CA LEU A 390 17.47 48.71 7.20
C LEU A 390 16.25 48.01 6.60
N LYS A 391 15.31 48.77 6.03
CA LYS A 391 14.13 48.21 5.36
C LYS A 391 14.52 47.38 4.14
N TRP A 392 15.46 47.86 3.34
CA TRP A 392 16.00 47.13 2.19
C TRP A 392 16.66 45.81 2.61
N SER A 393 17.49 45.83 3.67
CA SER A 393 18.11 44.63 4.24
C SER A 393 17.07 43.62 4.74
N GLN A 394 16.04 44.11 5.44
CA GLN A 394 14.92 43.30 5.91
C GLN A 394 14.17 42.61 4.73
N GLU A 395 13.85 43.35 3.68
CA GLU A 395 13.14 42.79 2.51
C GLU A 395 13.96 41.72 1.80
N LEU A 396 15.28 41.91 1.73
CA LEU A 396 16.19 40.92 1.14
C LEU A 396 16.25 39.65 1.99
N ARG A 397 16.31 39.81 3.33
CA ARG A 397 16.28 38.72 4.30
C ARG A 397 14.99 37.91 4.21
N GLU A 398 13.84 38.59 4.20
CA GLU A 398 12.53 37.95 4.05
C GLU A 398 12.44 37.16 2.75
N ARG A 399 12.95 37.72 1.65
CA ARG A 399 13.02 37.02 0.36
C ARG A 399 13.88 35.77 0.45
N LEU A 400 15.11 35.84 0.97
CA LEU A 400 16.00 34.67 1.10
C LEU A 400 15.39 33.57 1.96
N LEU A 401 14.80 33.93 3.10
CA LEU A 401 14.16 32.98 4.01
C LEU A 401 12.94 32.31 3.37
N LYS A 402 12.11 33.05 2.61
CA LYS A 402 10.98 32.47 1.86
C LYS A 402 11.45 31.40 0.87
N HIS A 403 12.50 31.67 0.11
CA HIS A 403 13.06 30.71 -0.84
C HIS A 403 13.62 29.46 -0.14
N ARG A 404 14.28 29.64 1.01
CA ARG A 404 14.80 28.55 1.83
C ARG A 404 13.68 27.66 2.40
N THR A 405 12.58 28.23 2.87
CA THR A 405 11.46 27.45 3.42
C THR A 405 10.75 26.66 2.33
N HIS A 406 10.54 27.23 1.14
CA HIS A 406 10.01 26.48 -0.01
C HIS A 406 10.91 25.30 -0.38
N PHE A 407 12.22 25.51 -0.37
CA PHE A 407 13.18 24.45 -0.68
C PHE A 407 13.16 23.33 0.38
N LYS A 408 13.10 23.66 1.68
CA LYS A 408 12.98 22.66 2.76
C LYS A 408 11.67 21.87 2.74
N ARG A 409 10.58 22.44 2.20
CA ARG A 409 9.28 21.75 2.07
C ARG A 409 9.30 20.63 1.04
N ILE A 410 10.19 20.71 0.05
CA ILE A 410 10.36 19.64 -0.91
C ILE A 410 11.18 18.55 -0.21
N ASN A 411 10.50 17.59 0.42
CA ASN A 411 11.16 16.49 1.12
C ASN A 411 11.45 15.36 0.12
N HIS A 412 12.51 15.51 -0.69
CA HIS A 412 12.88 14.52 -1.70
C HIS A 412 14.35 14.12 -1.57
N LEU A 413 14.66 12.82 -1.73
CA LEU A 413 16.01 12.24 -1.65
C LEU A 413 17.02 12.96 -2.57
N ILE A 414 16.57 13.45 -3.73
CA ILE A 414 17.41 14.17 -4.71
C ILE A 414 17.86 15.57 -4.19
N LEU A 415 17.26 16.12 -3.13
CA LEU A 415 17.69 17.38 -2.51
C LEU A 415 18.76 17.17 -1.43
N GLN A 416 19.16 15.93 -1.13
CA GLN A 416 20.24 15.64 -0.17
C GLN A 416 21.62 15.57 -0.87
N THR A 417 21.89 16.52 -1.77
CA THR A 417 23.15 16.57 -2.53
C THR A 417 24.14 17.59 -1.96
N GLU A 418 25.42 17.43 -2.28
CA GLU A 418 26.46 18.39 -1.86
C GLU A 418 26.21 19.80 -2.42
N GLU A 419 25.67 19.91 -3.64
CA GLU A 419 25.32 21.19 -4.27
C GLU A 419 24.20 21.91 -3.51
N THR A 420 23.21 21.15 -3.03
CA THR A 420 22.13 21.70 -2.21
C THR A 420 22.66 22.25 -0.89
N ASN A 421 23.56 21.51 -0.24
CA ASN A 421 24.20 21.95 1.00
C ASN A 421 25.05 23.21 0.77
N PHE A 422 25.77 23.28 -0.35
CA PHE A 422 26.54 24.46 -0.74
C PHE A 422 25.66 25.70 -0.90
N VAL A 423 24.49 25.55 -1.54
CA VAL A 423 23.49 26.61 -1.66
C VAL A 423 23.00 27.09 -0.30
N PHE A 424 22.68 26.18 0.62
CA PHE A 424 22.27 26.57 1.97
C PHE A 424 23.38 27.30 2.73
N GLN A 425 24.64 26.86 2.61
CA GLN A 425 25.78 27.56 3.21
C GLN A 425 25.95 28.98 2.65
N LYS A 426 25.71 29.20 1.35
CA LYS A 426 25.75 30.54 0.74
C LYS A 426 24.62 31.43 1.25
N CYS A 427 23.42 30.88 1.43
CA CYS A 427 22.31 31.60 2.05
C CYS A 427 22.63 32.02 3.48
N GLU A 428 23.23 31.15 4.31
CA GLU A 428 23.65 31.51 5.67
C GLU A 428 24.69 32.63 5.69
N LYS A 429 25.74 32.52 4.87
CA LYS A 429 26.77 33.57 4.76
C LYS A 429 26.17 34.92 4.36
N MET A 430 25.16 34.92 3.50
CA MET A 430 24.47 36.14 3.09
C MET A 430 23.65 36.75 4.23
N LEU A 431 22.98 35.92 5.04
CA LEU A 431 22.25 36.39 6.22
C LEU A 431 23.20 37.02 7.24
N GLU A 432 24.36 36.41 7.49
CA GLU A 432 25.41 36.96 8.36
C GLU A 432 25.95 38.31 7.86
N LEU A 433 26.09 38.49 6.54
CA LEU A 433 26.50 39.76 5.95
C LEU A 433 25.45 40.85 6.13
N LEU A 434 24.17 40.51 6.01
CA LEU A 434 23.07 41.46 6.26
C LEU A 434 23.01 41.84 7.74
N ASP A 435 23.22 40.91 8.66
CA ASP A 435 23.30 41.20 10.11
C ASP A 435 24.40 42.22 10.42
N LYS A 436 25.60 42.02 9.88
CA LYS A 436 26.71 42.95 10.07
C LYS A 436 26.42 44.33 9.48
N HIS A 437 25.81 44.38 8.30
CA HIS A 437 25.44 45.64 7.66
C HIS A 437 24.40 46.42 8.46
N ASP A 438 23.37 45.74 8.99
CA ASP A 438 22.34 46.33 9.83
C ASP A 438 22.96 46.91 11.12
N GLU A 439 23.89 46.17 11.73
CA GLU A 439 24.61 46.57 12.94
C GLU A 439 25.52 47.78 12.68
N GLU A 440 26.27 47.82 11.57
CA GLU A 440 27.10 48.95 11.15
C GLU A 440 26.27 50.23 10.90
N ILE A 441 25.15 50.13 10.19
CA ILE A 441 24.26 51.27 9.94
C ILE A 441 23.66 51.79 11.24
N TYR A 442 23.16 50.88 12.08
CA TYR A 442 22.51 51.25 13.33
C TYR A 442 23.50 51.92 14.28
N THR A 443 24.70 51.35 14.44
CA THR A 443 25.74 51.91 15.31
C THR A 443 26.21 53.27 14.82
N THR A 444 26.43 53.45 13.52
CA THR A 444 26.81 54.74 12.94
C THR A 444 25.73 55.80 13.16
N TRP A 445 24.45 55.46 12.94
CA TRP A 445 23.34 56.38 13.19
C TRP A 445 23.18 56.72 14.68
N ALA A 446 23.33 55.73 15.56
CA ALA A 446 23.15 55.92 17.00
C ALA A 446 24.28 56.74 17.66
N GLN A 447 25.50 56.72 17.13
CA GLN A 447 26.66 57.42 17.69
C GLN A 447 26.46 58.94 17.80
N ASP A 448 25.88 59.58 16.78
CA ASP A 448 25.74 61.03 16.71
C ASP A 448 24.37 61.53 17.17
N LEU A 449 23.41 60.63 17.38
CA LEU A 449 22.00 60.99 17.54
C LEU A 449 21.69 61.70 18.86
N SER A 450 22.26 61.23 19.97
CA SER A 450 22.06 61.86 21.28
C SER A 450 22.55 63.31 21.27
N HIS A 451 23.77 63.52 20.78
CA HIS A 451 24.37 64.84 20.66
C HIS A 451 23.59 65.74 19.68
N LEU A 452 23.21 65.25 18.50
CA LEU A 452 22.44 66.02 17.51
C LEU A 452 21.04 66.41 18.04
N CYS A 453 20.36 65.49 18.73
CA CYS A 453 19.06 65.76 19.34
C CYS A 453 19.17 66.80 20.46
N GLU A 454 20.13 66.66 21.38
CA GLU A 454 20.34 67.61 22.48
C GLU A 454 20.73 69.01 21.98
N THR A 455 21.58 69.09 20.96
CA THR A 455 22.08 70.38 20.42
C THR A 455 21.09 71.10 19.52
N HIS A 456 20.27 70.38 18.74
CA HIS A 456 19.40 71.00 17.74
C HIS A 456 17.92 71.05 18.14
N LEU A 457 17.39 70.10 18.93
CA LEU A 457 15.99 70.14 19.38
C LEU A 457 15.75 71.18 20.48
N GLY A 458 16.81 71.59 21.19
CA GLY A 458 16.76 72.66 22.20
C GLY A 458 16.81 74.08 21.61
N GLN A 459 17.01 74.23 20.30
CA GLN A 459 17.10 75.55 19.65
C GLN A 459 15.72 76.11 19.31
N PRO A 460 15.54 77.44 19.31
CA PRO A 460 14.28 78.05 18.89
C PRO A 460 14.00 77.73 17.42
N ILE A 461 12.72 77.43 17.13
CA ILE A 461 12.23 76.99 15.81
C ILE A 461 12.43 78.08 14.75
N LEU A 462 12.44 79.35 15.15
CA LEU A 462 12.63 80.49 14.27
C LEU A 462 13.91 81.22 14.63
N ARG A 463 14.71 81.55 13.62
CA ARG A 463 15.89 82.41 13.75
C ARG A 463 15.82 83.54 12.73
N TYR A 464 16.51 84.65 13.01
CA TYR A 464 16.71 85.70 12.03
C TYR A 464 17.88 85.33 11.12
N ASN A 465 17.68 85.42 9.80
CA ASN A 465 18.79 85.29 8.86
C ASN A 465 19.64 86.58 8.86
N ASP A 466 20.79 86.54 8.18
CA ASP A 466 21.73 87.67 8.10
C ASP A 466 21.12 88.95 7.47
N CYS A 467 19.92 88.84 6.88
CA CYS A 467 19.14 89.94 6.30
C CYS A 467 17.95 90.39 7.18
N GLY A 468 17.79 89.85 8.39
CA GLY A 468 16.75 90.24 9.34
C GLY A 468 15.35 89.65 9.07
N LEU A 469 15.24 88.62 8.23
CA LEU A 469 13.99 87.89 7.99
C LEU A 469 13.92 86.62 8.85
N PHE A 470 12.71 86.23 9.24
CA PHE A 470 12.49 84.97 9.95
C PHE A 470 12.70 83.77 9.01
N GLU A 471 13.54 82.82 9.43
CA GLU A 471 13.70 81.52 8.78
C GLU A 471 13.53 80.38 9.79
N VAL A 472 13.14 79.21 9.28
CA VAL A 472 12.90 78.02 10.09
C VAL A 472 14.24 77.34 10.38
N ASN A 473 14.58 77.18 11.65
CA ASN A 473 15.83 76.60 12.13
C ASN A 473 15.75 75.07 12.25
N PHE A 474 15.24 74.39 11.22
CA PHE A 474 15.25 72.94 11.17
C PHE A 474 16.54 72.44 10.53
N ASN A 475 17.36 71.75 11.33
CA ASN A 475 18.57 71.11 10.84
C ASN A 475 18.19 69.93 9.94
N GLU A 476 18.77 69.87 8.73
CA GLU A 476 18.55 68.79 7.77
C GLU A 476 18.91 67.39 8.31
N LYS A 477 19.77 67.29 9.33
CA LYS A 477 20.12 66.03 9.98
C LYS A 477 19.08 65.52 10.99
N VAL A 478 18.12 66.36 11.39
CA VAL A 478 17.05 66.05 12.36
C VAL A 478 15.67 66.01 11.68
N LYS A 479 15.62 66.39 10.40
CA LYS A 479 14.44 66.33 9.52
C LYS A 479 14.32 64.96 8.89
#